data_AF-A0A355ELX5-F1
#
_entry.id   AF-A0A355ELX5-F1
#
_cell.length_a   1.000
_cell.length_b   1.000
_cell.length_c   1.000
_cell.angle_alpha   90.00
_cell.angle_beta   90.00
_cell.angle_gamma   90.00
#
_symmetry.space_group_name_H-M   'P 1'
#
loop_
_entity.id
_entity.type
_entity.pdbx_description
1 polymer ?
#
loop_
_entity_poly.entity_id
_entity_poly.type
_entity_poly.pdbx_seq_one_letter_code
_entity_poly.pdbx_strand_id
1 'polypeptide(L)'
;MKEPPLKIMKDKTCLFLFLFLCLFVLASFHTPVPSCAQTAEDSEGYEDGDGDMEVEDSIEFQSPAGERDLINFDIFEDISRARARLEKMSCGFNVVRSKTVKKVKKGKRWKTQVTWGKNELGGFTILLALLNVQNREIQVVRVHPRLGARSDRGVIEPGKANGVNTKFTILYPERHVVLALKRPVRSGSTFKEVIYTPYSEGIDTPAVRKAGMDYLKNIIAGAKDDLLRRRVRPRSCDSFIDNDISVVLAIIEHIDPGKFSSGKYTTEKLINETLVILGTNKHNAYRYSRSKAGAMGLFQFIPGTYKRVSNLYPQAGLTKDFVRGMEDHENAAKASFLLFDADMNVLGDPRKQRLLDDPAAMGRFLASAYNCGPGRTRSSMERHGENWPSAVPSETQTYLQKFDAVLSWYRTEALLYR
;
A
#
# COMPACT_ATOMS: atom_id res chain seq x y z
N MET A 1 -28.29 -68.08 10.07
CA MET A 1 -27.40 -66.91 10.35
C MET A 1 -28.16 -65.63 10.01
N LYS A 2 -27.61 -64.44 10.27
CA LYS A 2 -28.35 -63.16 10.25
C LYS A 2 -28.33 -62.48 8.87
N GLU A 3 -29.38 -61.71 8.59
CA GLU A 3 -29.45 -60.57 7.63
C GLU A 3 -28.62 -59.36 8.17
N PRO A 4 -28.62 -58.11 7.60
CA PRO A 4 -29.40 -57.51 6.49
C PRO A 4 -28.51 -56.58 5.57
N PRO A 5 -28.96 -55.42 5.02
CA PRO A 5 -29.96 -55.19 3.95
C PRO A 5 -29.49 -54.33 2.74
N LEU A 6 -30.44 -54.08 1.84
CA LEU A 6 -30.51 -53.13 0.71
C LEU A 6 -29.86 -51.74 0.89
N LYS A 7 -29.57 -51.09 -0.26
CA LYS A 7 -29.77 -49.64 -0.44
C LYS A 7 -30.44 -49.32 -1.78
N ILE A 8 -31.22 -48.24 -1.83
CA ILE A 8 -32.18 -47.95 -2.91
C ILE A 8 -31.70 -46.77 -3.79
N MET A 9 -31.86 -46.90 -5.10
CA MET A 9 -31.86 -45.77 -6.05
C MET A 9 -33.30 -45.36 -6.41
N LYS A 10 -33.52 -44.06 -6.63
CA LYS A 10 -34.43 -43.53 -7.66
C LYS A 10 -34.34 -42.01 -7.78
N ASP A 11 -34.10 -41.53 -8.98
CA ASP A 11 -34.41 -40.15 -9.38
C ASP A 11 -35.94 -39.94 -9.50
N LYS A 12 -36.37 -38.68 -9.44
CA LYS A 12 -37.20 -38.06 -10.51
C LYS A 12 -37.44 -36.57 -10.29
N THR A 13 -37.26 -35.81 -11.36
CA THR A 13 -37.85 -34.47 -11.57
C THR A 13 -39.35 -34.59 -11.87
N CYS A 14 -40.18 -33.65 -11.38
CA CYS A 14 -40.89 -32.65 -12.20
C CYS A 14 -41.92 -31.84 -11.38
N LEU A 15 -42.30 -30.67 -11.91
CA LEU A 15 -43.56 -29.93 -11.73
C LEU A 15 -44.10 -29.62 -10.31
N PHE A 16 -44.20 -28.31 -10.00
CA PHE A 16 -45.50 -27.64 -9.83
C PHE A 16 -45.37 -26.12 -10.02
N LEU A 17 -46.43 -25.45 -10.49
CA LEU A 17 -46.41 -24.03 -10.88
C LEU A 17 -47.79 -23.38 -10.67
N PHE A 18 -47.85 -22.36 -9.82
CA PHE A 18 -48.95 -21.37 -9.68
C PHE A 18 -48.29 -20.10 -9.07
N LEU A 19 -48.21 -18.92 -9.69
CA LEU A 19 -49.15 -18.10 -10.48
C LEU A 19 -50.03 -17.20 -9.58
N PHE A 20 -49.65 -15.91 -9.53
CA PHE A 20 -50.52 -14.78 -9.20
C PHE A 20 -50.09 -13.59 -10.07
N LEU A 21 -51.04 -12.77 -10.53
CA LEU A 21 -50.85 -11.70 -11.53
C LEU A 21 -51.88 -10.58 -11.31
N CYS A 22 -51.73 -9.47 -12.05
CA CYS A 22 -52.66 -8.33 -12.21
C CYS A 22 -52.67 -7.30 -11.06
N LEU A 23 -52.89 -6.00 -11.29
CA LEU A 23 -52.70 -5.08 -12.44
C LEU A 23 -52.73 -3.63 -11.88
N PHE A 24 -52.06 -2.62 -12.44
CA PHE A 24 -52.57 -1.56 -13.36
C PHE A 24 -51.35 -0.59 -13.58
N VAL A 25 -51.02 0.06 -14.73
CA VAL A 25 -51.80 0.85 -15.73
C VAL A 25 -52.23 2.20 -15.10
N LEU A 26 -51.72 3.40 -15.41
CA LEU A 26 -51.00 4.03 -16.57
C LEU A 26 -50.24 5.32 -16.05
N ALA A 27 -49.42 6.14 -16.75
CA ALA A 27 -48.93 6.29 -18.15
C ALA A 27 -47.59 7.11 -18.23
N SER A 28 -47.15 7.31 -19.49
CA SER A 28 -46.17 8.21 -20.17
C SER A 28 -46.18 9.74 -19.79
N PHE A 29 -45.32 10.66 -20.31
CA PHE A 29 -44.64 10.83 -21.62
C PHE A 29 -43.37 11.74 -21.63
N HIS A 30 -42.60 11.63 -22.73
CA HIS A 30 -41.72 12.63 -23.40
C HIS A 30 -40.45 13.25 -22.75
N THR A 31 -39.31 13.01 -23.43
CA THR A 31 -38.21 13.97 -23.65
C THR A 31 -38.52 14.84 -24.90
N PRO A 32 -37.86 15.99 -25.13
CA PRO A 32 -36.60 15.97 -25.89
C PRO A 32 -35.52 17.04 -25.52
N VAL A 33 -34.34 16.87 -26.10
CA VAL A 33 -33.16 17.77 -26.16
C VAL A 33 -32.97 18.09 -27.65
N PRO A 34 -32.68 19.35 -28.12
CA PRO A 34 -31.27 19.81 -28.30
C PRO A 34 -31.01 21.35 -28.41
N SER A 35 -29.74 21.78 -28.46
CA SER A 35 -29.07 22.35 -29.68
C SER A 35 -27.78 23.17 -29.39
N CYS A 36 -26.80 23.02 -30.30
CA CYS A 36 -25.59 23.79 -30.74
C CYS A 36 -25.17 25.14 -30.08
N ALA A 37 -23.97 25.72 -30.32
CA ALA A 37 -22.84 25.48 -31.26
C ALA A 37 -21.46 25.78 -30.57
N GLN A 38 -20.28 25.29 -31.00
CA GLN A 38 -19.31 25.81 -32.02
C GLN A 38 -19.11 27.36 -31.99
N THR A 39 -17.93 27.97 -32.18
CA THR A 39 -16.61 27.67 -32.83
C THR A 39 -15.47 28.34 -31.98
N ALA A 40 -14.16 28.31 -32.23
CA ALA A 40 -13.09 27.54 -32.91
C ALA A 40 -11.82 28.46 -32.90
N GLU A 41 -10.60 27.90 -33.03
CA GLU A 41 -9.30 28.63 -33.15
C GLU A 41 -8.91 29.57 -31.97
N ASP A 42 -7.64 29.91 -31.68
CA ASP A 42 -6.39 29.95 -32.48
C ASP A 42 -5.18 29.14 -31.91
N SER A 43 -4.12 29.06 -32.72
CA SER A 43 -2.71 28.72 -32.38
C SER A 43 -2.05 29.93 -31.64
N GLU A 44 -0.89 29.89 -30.97
CA GLU A 44 0.45 29.43 -31.38
C GLU A 44 1.41 29.25 -30.19
N GLY A 45 2.52 28.54 -30.44
CA GLY A 45 3.87 28.94 -29.99
C GLY A 45 4.22 28.96 -28.50
N TYR A 46 4.89 27.90 -28.03
CA TYR A 46 5.91 28.01 -26.97
C TYR A 46 7.17 27.25 -27.40
N GLU A 47 8.31 27.93 -27.30
CA GLU A 47 9.64 27.42 -27.71
C GLU A 47 10.29 26.57 -26.60
N ASP A 48 11.31 25.79 -26.97
CA ASP A 48 12.15 25.07 -26.00
C ASP A 48 12.86 26.05 -25.05
N GLY A 49 12.87 25.69 -23.77
CA GLY A 49 13.46 26.49 -22.69
C GLY A 49 14.11 25.60 -21.64
N ASP A 50 15.20 24.92 -22.01
CA ASP A 50 16.05 24.19 -21.07
C ASP A 50 16.61 25.16 -20.02
N GLY A 51 16.00 25.14 -18.83
CA GLY A 51 16.40 25.94 -17.68
C GLY A 51 16.48 25.06 -16.44
N ASP A 52 17.68 24.63 -16.08
CA ASP A 52 17.99 23.94 -14.83
C ASP A 52 17.73 24.88 -13.64
N MET A 53 16.47 24.95 -13.21
CA MET A 53 16.03 25.77 -12.10
C MET A 53 16.25 25.00 -10.79
N GLU A 54 17.41 25.22 -10.15
CA GLU A 54 17.66 24.74 -8.78
C GLU A 54 16.73 25.45 -7.79
N VAL A 55 15.52 24.92 -7.62
CA VAL A 55 14.54 25.43 -6.65
C VAL A 55 15.00 25.06 -5.24
N GLU A 56 15.54 26.04 -4.49
CA GLU A 56 15.84 25.90 -3.07
C GLU A 56 14.55 25.77 -2.24
N ASP A 57 14.10 24.53 -2.08
CA ASP A 57 12.80 24.16 -1.54
C ASP A 57 12.71 24.37 -0.01
N SER A 58 12.31 25.58 0.41
CA SER A 58 12.16 25.95 1.83
C SER A 58 10.98 25.24 2.52
N ILE A 59 11.11 24.93 3.81
CA ILE A 59 10.05 24.28 4.61
C ILE A 59 9.24 25.33 5.37
N GLU A 60 7.98 25.57 4.97
CA GLU A 60 7.06 26.41 5.75
C GLU A 60 6.69 25.76 7.09
N PHE A 61 7.14 26.36 8.20
CA PHE A 61 6.75 25.95 9.55
C PHE A 61 5.84 27.01 10.18
N GLN A 62 4.53 26.72 10.28
CA GLN A 62 3.63 27.55 11.09
C GLN A 62 3.83 27.25 12.57
N SER A 63 4.50 28.14 13.28
CA SER A 63 4.51 28.15 14.75
C SER A 63 3.14 28.55 15.31
N PRO A 64 2.77 28.16 16.55
CA PRO A 64 1.55 28.66 17.20
C PRO A 64 1.52 30.19 17.39
N ALA A 65 2.67 30.87 17.24
CA ALA A 65 2.83 32.32 17.32
C ALA A 65 2.78 33.03 15.95
N GLY A 66 2.69 32.30 14.83
CA GLY A 66 2.56 32.87 13.48
C GLY A 66 3.86 33.37 12.83
N GLU A 67 5.01 33.26 13.50
CA GLU A 67 6.33 33.54 12.90
C GLU A 67 6.65 32.55 11.76
N ARG A 68 7.29 33.06 10.70
CA ARG A 68 7.67 32.33 9.48
C ARG A 68 9.19 32.24 9.36
N ASP A 69 9.78 31.13 9.80
CA ASP A 69 11.21 30.88 9.61
C ASP A 69 11.44 30.28 8.21
N LEU A 70 11.95 31.07 7.25
CA LEU A 70 12.47 30.54 5.99
C LEU A 70 13.87 29.96 6.24
N ILE A 71 13.97 28.64 6.28
CA ILE A 71 15.23 27.92 6.52
C ILE A 71 15.55 27.05 5.31
N ASN A 72 16.75 27.23 4.77
CA ASN A 72 17.29 26.42 3.67
C ASN A 72 17.67 25.02 4.21
N PHE A 73 17.10 23.97 3.61
CA PHE A 73 17.14 22.59 4.12
C PHE A 73 17.48 21.55 3.05
N ASP A 74 18.72 21.03 3.06
CA ASP A 74 18.91 19.63 2.67
C ASP A 74 18.39 18.71 3.79
N ILE A 75 17.09 18.43 3.71
CA ILE A 75 16.40 17.52 4.60
C ILE A 75 16.89 16.07 4.44
N PHE A 76 17.51 15.70 3.31
CA PHE A 76 18.12 14.38 3.13
C PHE A 76 19.50 14.28 3.80
N GLU A 77 20.30 15.35 3.84
CA GLU A 77 21.52 15.47 4.65
C GLU A 77 21.18 15.30 6.13
N ASP A 78 20.20 16.05 6.64
CA ASP A 78 19.79 15.99 8.04
C ASP A 78 19.18 14.64 8.43
N ILE A 79 18.35 14.02 7.56
CA ILE A 79 17.88 12.65 7.75
C ILE A 79 19.06 11.66 7.77
N SER A 80 20.07 11.84 6.92
CA SER A 80 21.25 10.98 6.87
C SER A 80 22.11 11.13 8.13
N ARG A 81 22.30 12.36 8.63
CA ARG A 81 22.94 12.65 9.92
C ARG A 81 22.16 12.05 11.09
N ALA A 82 20.83 12.16 11.09
CA ALA A 82 19.97 11.56 12.10
C ALA A 82 20.10 10.03 12.14
N ARG A 83 20.14 9.38 10.98
CA ARG A 83 20.39 7.94 10.86
C ARG A 83 21.80 7.56 11.35
N ALA A 84 22.82 8.32 10.97
CA ALA A 84 24.21 8.08 11.41
C ALA A 84 24.42 8.30 12.92
N ARG A 85 23.67 9.20 13.55
CA ARG A 85 23.60 9.36 15.03
C ARG A 85 22.99 8.12 15.68
N LEU A 86 21.84 7.67 15.18
CA LEU A 86 21.12 6.50 15.71
C LEU A 86 21.86 5.18 15.52
N GLU A 87 22.66 5.02 14.46
CA GLU A 87 23.30 3.73 14.21
C GLU A 87 24.37 3.37 15.25
N LYS A 88 25.03 4.40 15.81
CA LYS A 88 26.00 4.29 16.91
C LYS A 88 25.36 3.96 18.27
N MET A 89 24.04 3.77 18.33
CA MET A 89 23.26 3.57 19.55
C MET A 89 22.38 2.32 19.46
N SER A 90 22.12 1.66 20.59
CA SER A 90 21.11 0.61 20.72
C SER A 90 19.86 1.12 21.44
N CYS A 91 18.69 0.78 20.92
CA CYS A 91 17.40 1.06 21.57
C CYS A 91 17.11 0.09 22.72
N GLY A 92 17.61 -1.15 22.63
CA GLY A 92 17.51 -2.17 23.67
C GLY A 92 16.14 -2.85 23.70
N PHE A 93 16.12 -4.19 23.69
CA PHE A 93 14.89 -4.97 23.71
C PHE A 93 15.04 -6.34 24.37
N ASN A 94 13.98 -6.80 25.02
CA ASN A 94 13.92 -8.09 25.70
C ASN A 94 13.05 -9.06 24.91
N VAL A 95 13.58 -10.25 24.61
CA VAL A 95 12.84 -11.34 23.94
C VAL A 95 12.28 -12.30 24.97
N VAL A 96 10.97 -12.55 24.94
CA VAL A 96 10.26 -13.47 25.82
C VAL A 96 9.61 -14.61 25.03
N ARG A 97 9.25 -15.71 25.68
CA ARG A 97 8.37 -16.76 25.13
C ARG A 97 7.19 -16.96 26.05
N SER A 98 5.97 -16.97 25.52
CA SER A 98 4.79 -17.38 26.28
C SER A 98 4.89 -18.87 26.63
N LYS A 99 4.50 -19.23 27.87
CA LYS A 99 4.55 -20.60 28.39
C LYS A 99 3.13 -21.06 28.72
N THR A 100 2.51 -21.80 27.81
CA THR A 100 1.17 -22.35 28.00
C THR A 100 1.27 -23.68 28.72
N VAL A 101 0.73 -23.77 29.93
CA VAL A 101 0.71 -25.00 30.74
C VAL A 101 -0.71 -25.54 30.77
N LYS A 102 -0.92 -26.79 30.31
CA LYS A 102 -2.23 -27.47 30.35
C LYS A 102 -2.11 -28.80 31.08
N LYS A 103 -3.05 -29.09 31.99
CA LYS A 103 -3.24 -30.45 32.51
C LYS A 103 -4.06 -31.24 31.49
N VAL A 104 -3.53 -32.37 31.04
CA VAL A 104 -4.14 -33.24 30.02
C VAL A 104 -4.31 -34.64 30.59
N LYS A 105 -5.49 -35.23 30.45
CA LYS A 105 -5.81 -36.57 30.96
C LYS A 105 -5.33 -37.62 29.94
N LYS A 106 -4.44 -38.53 30.34
CA LYS A 106 -3.99 -39.67 29.51
C LYS A 106 -4.28 -40.97 30.26
N GLY A 107 -5.40 -41.61 29.92
CA GLY A 107 -5.95 -42.72 30.69
C GLY A 107 -6.46 -42.26 32.06
N LYS A 108 -6.20 -43.05 33.12
CA LYS A 108 -6.57 -42.71 34.50
C LYS A 108 -5.67 -41.65 35.16
N ARG A 109 -4.57 -41.21 34.54
CA ARG A 109 -3.61 -40.22 35.10
C ARG A 109 -3.68 -38.88 34.36
N TRP A 110 -3.50 -37.80 35.10
CA TRP A 110 -3.24 -36.47 34.55
C TRP A 110 -1.74 -36.29 34.29
N LYS A 111 -1.38 -35.62 33.19
CA LYS A 111 -0.02 -35.12 32.93
C LYS A 111 -0.05 -33.63 32.63
N THR A 112 0.99 -32.92 33.05
CA THR A 112 1.21 -31.52 32.68
C THR A 112 1.90 -31.46 31.31
N GLN A 113 1.22 -30.91 30.31
CA GLN A 113 1.81 -30.55 29.03
C GLN A 113 2.23 -29.08 29.07
N VAL A 114 3.48 -28.80 28.69
CA VAL A 114 4.00 -27.44 28.52
C VAL A 114 4.22 -27.19 27.05
N THR A 115 3.59 -26.15 26.51
CA THR A 115 3.78 -25.67 25.14
C THR A 115 4.39 -24.27 25.20
N TRP A 116 5.54 -24.10 24.56
CA TRP A 116 6.16 -22.80 24.39
C TRP A 116 5.62 -22.11 23.13
N GLY A 117 5.28 -20.84 23.25
CA GLY A 117 4.92 -19.99 22.11
C GLY A 117 6.14 -19.53 21.31
N LYS A 118 5.88 -18.65 20.34
CA LYS A 118 6.93 -17.97 19.58
C LYS A 118 7.69 -16.99 20.49
N ASN A 119 8.88 -16.59 20.05
CA ASN A 119 9.56 -15.42 20.59
C ASN A 119 8.68 -14.18 20.41
N GLU A 120 8.52 -13.34 21.42
CA GLU A 120 7.83 -12.04 21.35
C GLU A 120 8.68 -10.95 22.00
N LEU A 121 8.41 -9.68 21.70
CA LEU A 121 9.01 -8.54 22.41
C LEU A 121 8.31 -8.39 23.76
N GLY A 122 9.03 -8.59 24.86
CA GLY A 122 8.52 -8.36 26.21
C GLY A 122 8.50 -6.86 26.57
N GLY A 123 9.57 -6.15 26.19
CA GLY A 123 9.71 -4.71 26.37
C GLY A 123 10.87 -4.17 25.53
N PHE A 124 10.79 -2.91 25.11
CA PHE A 124 11.80 -2.20 24.34
C PHE A 124 11.59 -0.69 24.46
N THR A 125 12.65 0.10 24.25
CA THR A 125 12.50 1.55 23.98
C THR A 125 12.64 1.81 22.48
N ILE A 126 12.15 2.95 22.03
CA ILE A 126 12.43 3.49 20.70
C ILE A 126 13.37 4.68 20.89
N LEU A 127 14.42 4.76 20.08
CA LEU A 127 15.19 6.01 19.95
C LEU A 127 14.53 6.87 18.88
N LEU A 128 14.33 8.15 19.15
CA LEU A 128 14.00 9.15 18.11
C LEU A 128 15.19 10.10 17.97
N ALA A 129 15.56 10.43 16.74
CA ALA A 129 16.42 11.56 16.43
C ALA A 129 15.52 12.75 16.06
N LEU A 130 15.58 13.80 16.87
CA LEU A 130 14.84 15.04 16.68
C LEU A 130 15.78 16.10 16.15
N LEU A 131 15.41 16.74 15.05
CA LEU A 131 16.04 17.97 14.58
C LEU A 131 15.37 19.16 15.28
N ASN A 132 16.16 20.07 15.85
CA ASN A 132 15.72 21.44 16.09
C ASN A 132 15.86 22.21 14.78
N VAL A 133 14.76 22.74 14.24
CA VAL A 133 14.78 23.37 12.90
C VAL A 133 15.62 24.65 12.89
N GLN A 134 15.67 25.41 13.99
CA GLN A 134 16.33 26.73 14.05
C GLN A 134 17.86 26.64 13.98
N ASN A 135 18.48 25.67 14.68
CA ASN A 135 19.94 25.56 14.78
C ASN A 135 20.51 24.30 14.10
N ARG A 136 19.66 23.52 13.43
CA ARG A 136 19.96 22.21 12.81
C ARG A 136 20.66 21.21 13.74
N GLU A 137 20.47 21.33 15.06
CA GLU A 137 20.98 20.36 16.04
C GLU A 137 20.13 19.09 16.04
N ILE A 138 20.79 17.93 16.11
CA ILE A 138 20.12 16.62 16.18
C ILE A 138 20.34 16.00 17.57
N GLN A 139 19.30 16.07 18.40
CA GLN A 139 19.26 15.39 19.70
C GLN A 139 18.65 13.99 19.57
N VAL A 140 19.02 13.06 20.47
CA VAL A 140 18.47 11.70 20.53
C VAL A 140 17.79 11.44 21.87
N VAL A 141 16.52 11.06 21.81
CA VAL A 141 15.65 10.80 22.96
C VAL A 141 15.19 9.34 23.00
N ARG A 142 14.94 8.82 24.21
CA ARG A 142 14.33 7.50 24.43
C ARG A 142 12.84 7.65 24.72
N VAL A 143 12.00 6.98 23.93
CA VAL A 143 10.53 6.98 24.12
C VAL A 143 10.00 5.56 24.32
N HIS A 144 8.96 5.43 25.14
CA HIS A 144 8.22 4.19 25.32
C HIS A 144 7.17 4.02 24.19
N PRO A 145 7.11 2.87 23.49
CA PRO A 145 6.29 2.67 22.28
C PRO A 145 4.77 2.83 22.43
N ARG A 146 4.24 3.08 23.64
CA ARG A 146 2.82 3.36 23.92
C ARG A 146 2.57 4.55 24.85
N LEU A 147 3.62 5.09 25.50
CA LEU A 147 3.50 6.16 26.50
C LEU A 147 4.35 7.39 26.16
N GLY A 148 5.15 7.31 25.08
CA GLY A 148 5.98 8.42 24.65
C GLY A 148 7.14 8.68 25.60
N ALA A 149 7.46 9.95 25.80
CA ALA A 149 8.38 10.41 26.85
C ALA A 149 7.84 11.70 27.49
N ARG A 150 8.11 11.86 28.78
CA ARG A 150 7.90 13.11 29.53
C ARG A 150 9.12 13.29 30.42
N SER A 151 9.92 14.30 30.11
CA SER A 151 11.27 14.51 30.65
C SER A 151 11.71 15.97 30.46
N ASP A 152 12.80 16.36 31.13
CA ASP A 152 13.58 17.57 30.87
C ASP A 152 13.88 17.77 29.37
N ARG A 153 14.17 16.68 28.66
CA ARG A 153 14.51 16.69 27.21
C ARG A 153 13.30 16.71 26.28
N GLY A 154 12.07 16.68 26.80
CA GLY A 154 10.88 16.77 25.98
C GLY A 154 9.64 16.04 26.50
N VAL A 155 8.51 16.46 25.93
CA VAL A 155 7.19 15.82 26.01
C VAL A 155 6.82 15.36 24.61
N ILE A 156 6.72 14.05 24.41
CA ILE A 156 6.56 13.42 23.09
C ILE A 156 5.50 12.34 23.21
N GLU A 157 4.52 12.33 22.30
CA GLU A 157 3.38 11.41 22.35
C GLU A 157 3.29 10.51 21.10
N PRO A 158 3.07 9.19 21.25
CA PRO A 158 2.98 8.26 20.12
C PRO A 158 1.57 8.26 19.52
N GLY A 159 1.48 8.36 18.20
CA GLY A 159 0.23 8.16 17.47
C GLY A 159 -0.20 6.70 17.38
N LYS A 160 -1.22 6.43 16.54
CA LYS A 160 -1.68 5.06 16.19
C LYS A 160 -0.48 4.19 15.81
N ALA A 161 -0.27 3.11 16.56
CA ALA A 161 0.91 2.26 16.41
C ALA A 161 0.99 1.62 15.01
N ASN A 162 2.04 1.96 14.25
CA ASN A 162 2.21 1.59 12.85
C ASN A 162 3.65 1.08 12.57
N GLY A 163 4.16 0.22 13.46
CA GLY A 163 5.45 -0.44 13.29
C GLY A 163 6.64 0.54 13.30
N VAL A 164 7.34 0.64 12.17
CA VAL A 164 8.42 1.61 11.93
C VAL A 164 7.92 2.99 11.52
N ASN A 165 6.65 3.10 11.11
CA ASN A 165 6.01 4.32 10.64
C ASN A 165 4.96 4.84 11.65
N THR A 166 5.17 4.60 12.95
CA THR A 166 4.40 5.28 13.99
C THR A 166 4.80 6.76 14.00
N LYS A 167 3.85 7.67 13.70
CA LYS A 167 4.04 9.10 13.92
C LYS A 167 4.24 9.37 15.43
N PHE A 168 5.18 10.24 15.76
CA PHE A 168 5.33 10.78 17.11
C PHE A 168 5.12 12.30 17.03
N THR A 169 4.28 12.84 17.92
CA THR A 169 4.05 14.28 18.05
C THR A 169 4.96 14.80 19.15
N ILE A 170 5.71 15.86 18.88
CA ILE A 170 6.54 16.55 19.88
C ILE A 170 5.71 17.73 20.39
N LEU A 171 5.44 17.77 21.69
CA LEU A 171 4.73 18.87 22.37
C LEU A 171 5.70 19.84 23.04
N TYR A 172 6.88 19.37 23.41
CA TYR A 172 8.00 20.16 23.90
C TYR A 172 9.32 19.38 23.66
N PRO A 173 10.45 20.03 23.35
CA PRO A 173 10.57 21.43 22.93
C PRO A 173 9.82 21.73 21.62
N GLU A 174 9.42 22.99 21.43
CA GLU A 174 8.83 23.48 20.18
C GLU A 174 9.85 23.50 19.03
N ARG A 175 9.38 23.75 17.79
CA ARG A 175 10.21 23.86 16.58
C ARG A 175 11.15 22.65 16.37
N HIS A 176 10.65 21.44 16.67
CA HIS A 176 11.36 20.17 16.51
C HIS A 176 10.62 19.19 15.59
N VAL A 177 11.37 18.35 14.87
CA VAL A 177 10.87 17.38 13.89
C VAL A 177 11.53 16.01 14.05
N VAL A 178 10.79 14.90 13.91
CA VAL A 178 11.33 13.53 13.97
C VAL A 178 11.88 13.12 12.60
N LEU A 179 13.20 13.12 12.45
CA LEU A 179 13.85 12.74 11.19
C LEU A 179 14.09 11.23 11.06
N ALA A 180 14.30 10.54 12.17
CA ALA A 180 14.52 9.11 12.19
C ALA A 180 14.14 8.49 13.54
N LEU A 181 13.82 7.21 13.53
CA LEU A 181 13.70 6.37 14.72
C LEU A 181 14.52 5.10 14.60
N LYS A 182 14.94 4.53 15.74
CA LYS A 182 15.55 3.19 15.83
C LYS A 182 14.74 2.32 16.78
N ARG A 183 14.30 1.15 16.32
CA ARG A 183 13.41 0.24 17.06
C ARG A 183 13.66 -1.24 16.70
N PRO A 184 13.23 -2.20 17.54
CA PRO A 184 13.21 -3.60 17.14
C PRO A 184 12.06 -3.91 16.17
N VAL A 185 12.36 -4.74 15.17
CA VAL A 185 11.39 -5.39 14.26
C VAL A 185 11.66 -6.90 14.18
N ARG A 186 10.65 -7.66 13.75
CA ARG A 186 10.75 -9.12 13.59
C ARG A 186 11.81 -9.47 12.53
N SER A 187 12.67 -10.45 12.81
CA SER A 187 13.58 -11.03 11.82
C SER A 187 13.69 -12.54 12.03
N GLY A 188 13.13 -13.31 11.09
CA GLY A 188 13.01 -14.76 11.23
C GLY A 188 12.31 -15.17 12.54
N SER A 189 13.00 -15.97 13.35
CA SER A 189 12.56 -16.39 14.69
C SER A 189 12.88 -15.37 15.80
N THR A 190 13.67 -14.33 15.53
CA THR A 190 14.15 -13.35 16.51
C THR A 190 13.70 -11.92 16.16
N PHE A 191 14.37 -10.90 16.71
CA PHE A 191 14.20 -9.50 16.37
C PHE A 191 15.57 -8.88 16.05
N LYS A 192 15.57 -7.83 15.22
CA LYS A 192 16.74 -6.97 14.95
C LYS A 192 16.35 -5.51 15.16
N GLU A 193 17.29 -4.66 15.56
CA GLU A 193 17.08 -3.22 15.50
C GLU A 193 17.13 -2.74 14.05
N VAL A 194 16.31 -1.76 13.69
CA VAL A 194 16.33 -1.08 12.38
C VAL A 194 16.09 0.40 12.56
N ILE A 195 16.65 1.19 11.65
CA ILE A 195 16.40 2.63 11.54
C ILE A 195 15.40 2.89 10.41
N TYR A 196 14.53 3.89 10.62
CA TYR A 196 13.49 4.29 9.66
C TYR A 196 13.15 5.76 9.84
N THR A 197 12.71 6.45 8.78
CA THR A 197 12.09 7.79 8.88
C THR A 197 10.58 7.63 8.85
N PRO A 198 9.87 7.83 9.97
CA PRO A 198 8.41 7.82 9.99
C PRO A 198 7.88 9.09 9.31
N TYR A 199 6.64 9.06 8.83
CA TYR A 199 5.97 10.28 8.39
C TYR A 199 5.79 11.27 9.56
N SER A 200 6.05 12.55 9.29
CA SER A 200 5.63 13.71 10.11
C SER A 200 5.36 14.92 9.19
N GLU A 201 4.55 15.89 9.62
CA GLU A 201 4.26 17.06 8.76
C GLU A 201 5.52 17.90 8.47
N GLY A 202 6.45 18.02 9.42
CA GLY A 202 7.67 18.82 9.27
C GLY A 202 8.71 18.27 8.27
N ILE A 203 8.38 17.21 7.52
CA ILE A 203 9.18 16.67 6.41
C ILE A 203 8.33 16.48 5.13
N ASP A 204 7.12 17.05 5.06
CA ASP A 204 6.15 16.90 3.96
C ASP A 204 6.34 17.96 2.86
N THR A 205 7.57 18.08 2.37
CA THR A 205 7.98 19.11 1.39
C THR A 205 7.69 18.67 -0.06
N PRO A 206 7.61 19.61 -1.03
CA PRO A 206 7.53 19.28 -2.45
C PRO A 206 8.69 18.38 -2.91
N ALA A 207 9.94 18.74 -2.61
CA ALA A 207 11.13 17.95 -2.94
C ALA A 207 11.12 16.54 -2.34
N VAL A 208 10.67 16.37 -1.10
CA VAL A 208 10.58 15.05 -0.44
C VAL A 208 9.50 14.18 -1.10
N ARG A 209 8.37 14.78 -1.49
CA ARG A 209 7.32 14.10 -2.26
C ARG A 209 7.77 13.76 -3.68
N LYS A 210 8.44 14.68 -4.38
CA LYS A 210 9.02 14.47 -5.72
C LYS A 210 10.03 13.32 -5.71
N ALA A 211 10.98 13.33 -4.77
CA ALA A 211 11.96 12.25 -4.60
C ALA A 211 11.32 10.88 -4.30
N GLY A 212 10.15 10.85 -3.65
CA GLY A 212 9.36 9.63 -3.44
C GLY A 212 8.64 9.15 -4.69
N MET A 213 8.06 10.07 -5.45
CA MET A 213 7.41 9.81 -6.73
C MET A 213 8.42 9.32 -7.77
N ASP A 214 9.55 10.00 -7.92
CA ASP A 214 10.58 9.66 -8.91
C ASP A 214 11.30 8.36 -8.54
N TYR A 215 11.53 8.09 -7.25
CA TYR A 215 11.94 6.76 -6.80
C TYR A 215 10.94 5.66 -7.21
N LEU A 216 9.63 5.89 -7.02
CA LEU A 216 8.57 4.94 -7.36
C LEU A 216 8.43 4.71 -8.88
N LYS A 217 8.45 5.78 -9.69
CA LYS A 217 8.48 5.70 -11.16
C LYS A 217 9.67 4.87 -11.64
N ASN A 218 10.87 5.16 -11.13
CA ASN A 218 12.12 4.54 -11.59
C ASN A 218 12.19 3.04 -11.27
N ILE A 219 11.75 2.58 -10.09
CA ILE A 219 11.71 1.12 -9.79
C ILE A 219 10.68 0.37 -10.65
N ILE A 220 9.58 1.02 -11.06
CA ILE A 220 8.53 0.40 -11.87
C ILE A 220 8.95 0.35 -13.35
N ALA A 221 9.55 1.42 -13.87
CA ALA A 221 10.16 1.43 -15.20
C ALA A 221 11.28 0.37 -15.32
N GLY A 222 12.26 0.39 -14.41
CA GLY A 222 13.37 -0.57 -14.39
C GLY A 222 12.91 -2.03 -14.26
N ALA A 223 11.83 -2.28 -13.50
CA ALA A 223 11.20 -3.58 -13.43
C ALA A 223 10.58 -4.03 -14.76
N LYS A 224 9.82 -3.17 -15.45
CA LYS A 224 9.25 -3.45 -16.77
C LYS A 224 10.36 -3.71 -17.80
N ASP A 225 11.40 -2.88 -17.80
CA ASP A 225 12.55 -3.01 -18.69
C ASP A 225 13.35 -4.30 -18.45
N ASP A 226 13.49 -4.75 -17.21
CA ASP A 226 14.16 -6.02 -16.90
C ASP A 226 13.33 -7.23 -17.37
N LEU A 227 11.99 -7.17 -17.36
CA LEU A 227 11.15 -8.19 -17.98
C LEU A 227 11.30 -8.21 -19.51
N LEU A 228 11.30 -7.02 -20.16
CA LEU A 228 11.50 -6.91 -21.60
C LEU A 228 12.90 -7.39 -22.04
N ARG A 229 13.94 -7.00 -21.29
CA ARG A 229 15.34 -7.42 -21.48
C ARG A 229 15.52 -8.95 -21.32
N ARG A 230 14.81 -9.56 -20.38
CA ARG A 230 14.72 -11.03 -20.21
C ARG A 230 13.86 -11.73 -21.28
N ARG A 231 13.26 -10.97 -22.21
CA ARG A 231 12.32 -11.46 -23.23
C ARG A 231 11.11 -12.18 -22.63
N VAL A 232 10.65 -11.74 -21.45
CA VAL A 232 9.41 -12.25 -20.86
C VAL A 232 8.24 -11.76 -21.71
N ARG A 233 7.64 -12.66 -22.47
CA ARG A 233 6.37 -12.37 -23.15
C ARG A 233 5.22 -12.42 -22.13
N PRO A 234 4.29 -11.46 -22.14
CA PRO A 234 3.01 -11.61 -21.46
C PRO A 234 2.21 -12.78 -22.06
N ARG A 235 1.17 -13.21 -21.36
CA ARG A 235 0.28 -14.32 -21.72
C ARG A 235 -1.10 -13.86 -22.18
N SER A 236 -1.54 -12.69 -21.69
CA SER A 236 -2.88 -12.15 -21.97
C SER A 236 -2.93 -11.37 -23.28
N CYS A 237 -1.92 -10.55 -23.57
CA CYS A 237 -1.79 -9.70 -24.76
C CYS A 237 -0.31 -9.49 -25.12
N ASP A 238 -0.02 -8.69 -26.15
CA ASP A 238 1.33 -8.54 -26.71
C ASP A 238 2.28 -7.64 -25.88
N SER A 239 1.77 -6.88 -24.90
CA SER A 239 2.55 -5.95 -24.09
C SER A 239 2.23 -6.03 -22.60
N PHE A 240 3.17 -5.58 -21.75
CA PHE A 240 2.86 -5.35 -20.33
C PHE A 240 2.11 -4.03 -20.16
N ILE A 241 1.08 -4.03 -19.31
CA ILE A 241 0.26 -2.88 -18.95
C ILE A 241 1.07 -1.66 -18.46
N ASP A 242 0.44 -0.48 -18.46
CA ASP A 242 1.14 0.79 -18.20
C ASP A 242 1.56 1.02 -16.75
N ASN A 243 2.68 1.74 -16.61
CA ASN A 243 3.33 1.96 -15.32
C ASN A 243 2.39 2.64 -14.31
N ASP A 244 1.52 3.56 -14.76
CA ASP A 244 0.43 4.20 -14.02
C ASP A 244 -0.26 3.26 -13.03
N ILE A 245 -0.73 2.10 -13.51
CA ILE A 245 -1.56 1.18 -12.73
C ILE A 245 -0.73 0.59 -11.59
N SER A 246 0.55 0.27 -11.85
CA SER A 246 1.47 -0.21 -10.82
C SER A 246 1.91 0.88 -9.84
N VAL A 247 2.02 2.14 -10.28
CA VAL A 247 2.33 3.30 -9.42
C VAL A 247 1.16 3.56 -8.47
N VAL A 248 -0.06 3.66 -9.00
CA VAL A 248 -1.28 3.89 -8.23
C VAL A 248 -1.51 2.76 -7.22
N LEU A 249 -1.32 1.49 -7.61
CA LEU A 249 -1.48 0.36 -6.70
C LEU A 249 -0.46 0.36 -5.55
N ALA A 250 0.82 0.65 -5.82
CA ALA A 250 1.84 0.81 -4.79
C ALA A 250 1.50 1.93 -3.78
N ILE A 251 0.82 2.99 -4.22
CA ILE A 251 0.35 4.07 -3.35
C ILE A 251 -0.86 3.62 -2.52
N ILE A 252 -1.90 3.05 -3.15
CA ILE A 252 -3.14 2.73 -2.44
C ILE A 252 -3.02 1.55 -1.47
N GLU A 253 -2.02 0.67 -1.60
CA GLU A 253 -1.69 -0.35 -0.59
C GLU A 253 -1.22 0.25 0.76
N HIS A 254 -0.89 1.54 0.80
CA HIS A 254 -0.39 2.21 2.01
C HIS A 254 -1.30 3.33 2.53
N ILE A 255 -2.36 3.68 1.77
CA ILE A 255 -3.46 4.51 2.25
C ILE A 255 -4.40 3.68 3.15
N ASP A 256 -4.42 4.01 4.45
CA ASP A 256 -5.34 3.44 5.45
C ASP A 256 -6.81 3.65 5.03
N PRO A 257 -7.59 2.58 4.77
CA PRO A 257 -8.98 2.72 4.30
C PRO A 257 -9.87 3.49 5.27
N GLY A 258 -9.59 3.42 6.58
CA GLY A 258 -10.33 4.16 7.61
C GLY A 258 -9.99 5.65 7.62
N LYS A 259 -8.78 6.06 7.22
CA LYS A 259 -8.51 7.48 6.94
C LYS A 259 -9.29 7.94 5.71
N PHE A 260 -9.16 7.21 4.61
CA PHE A 260 -9.79 7.56 3.32
C PHE A 260 -11.31 7.72 3.44
N SER A 261 -12.02 6.70 3.93
CA SER A 261 -13.47 6.74 4.09
C SER A 261 -13.98 7.63 5.24
N SER A 262 -13.11 8.34 5.96
CA SER A 262 -13.54 9.25 7.05
C SER A 262 -13.91 10.66 6.59
N GLY A 263 -13.52 11.06 5.36
CA GLY A 263 -13.67 12.43 4.86
C GLY A 263 -12.79 13.48 5.57
N LYS A 264 -11.97 13.10 6.56
CA LYS A 264 -11.12 14.02 7.35
C LYS A 264 -9.79 14.38 6.70
N TYR A 265 -9.47 13.77 5.55
CA TYR A 265 -8.22 13.93 4.83
C TYR A 265 -8.52 14.00 3.33
N THR A 266 -7.84 14.89 2.60
CA THR A 266 -7.89 14.90 1.14
C THR A 266 -7.16 13.68 0.58
N THR A 267 -7.52 13.25 -0.64
CA THR A 267 -6.79 12.21 -1.37
C THR A 267 -5.31 12.57 -1.49
N GLU A 268 -5.03 13.81 -1.90
CA GLU A 268 -3.67 14.36 -2.02
C GLU A 268 -2.87 14.21 -0.71
N LYS A 269 -3.43 14.55 0.47
CA LYS A 269 -2.71 14.40 1.74
C LYS A 269 -2.36 12.93 2.06
N LEU A 270 -3.20 11.97 1.67
CA LEU A 270 -2.96 10.55 1.87
C LEU A 270 -1.92 9.98 0.89
N ILE A 271 -1.84 10.55 -0.32
CA ILE A 271 -0.77 10.28 -1.28
C ILE A 271 0.54 10.88 -0.76
N ASN A 272 0.53 12.13 -0.30
CA ASN A 272 1.69 12.85 0.25
C ASN A 272 2.32 12.11 1.43
N GLU A 273 1.51 11.62 2.38
CA GLU A 273 1.98 10.73 3.46
C GLU A 273 2.78 9.53 2.92
N THR A 274 2.35 8.96 1.79
CA THR A 274 2.97 7.78 1.15
C THR A 274 4.24 8.14 0.38
N LEU A 275 4.21 9.24 -0.39
CA LEU A 275 5.37 9.74 -1.14
C LEU A 275 6.50 10.19 -0.20
N VAL A 276 6.20 10.84 0.92
CA VAL A 276 7.20 11.23 1.92
C VAL A 276 7.93 10.01 2.50
N ILE A 277 7.21 8.92 2.77
CA ILE A 277 7.81 7.68 3.26
C ILE A 277 8.70 7.04 2.19
N LEU A 278 8.29 7.07 0.91
CA LEU A 278 9.09 6.61 -0.23
C LEU A 278 10.36 7.45 -0.42
N GLY A 279 10.25 8.78 -0.46
CA GLY A 279 11.38 9.68 -0.73
C GLY A 279 12.45 9.61 0.35
N THR A 280 12.03 9.60 1.62
CA THR A 280 12.95 9.54 2.76
C THR A 280 13.58 8.16 2.95
N ASN A 281 12.86 7.05 2.74
CA ASN A 281 13.36 5.69 3.03
C ASN A 281 13.86 4.91 1.81
N LYS A 282 13.49 5.32 0.59
CA LYS A 282 13.83 4.70 -0.72
C LYS A 282 13.70 3.17 -0.66
N HIS A 283 14.78 2.43 -0.86
CA HIS A 283 14.83 0.95 -0.84
C HIS A 283 14.49 0.29 0.51
N ASN A 284 14.21 1.06 1.57
CA ASN A 284 13.70 0.53 2.84
C ASN A 284 12.24 0.89 3.11
N ALA A 285 11.62 1.77 2.31
CA ALA A 285 10.23 2.19 2.49
C ALA A 285 9.31 0.95 2.50
N TYR A 286 8.46 0.80 3.53
CA TYR A 286 7.51 -0.31 3.66
C TYR A 286 8.09 -1.75 3.64
N ARG A 287 9.41 -1.91 3.63
CA ARG A 287 10.13 -3.20 3.77
C ARG A 287 9.67 -4.03 4.97
N TYR A 288 9.27 -3.35 6.04
CA TYR A 288 8.77 -3.96 7.29
C TYR A 288 7.23 -4.01 7.39
N SER A 289 6.50 -3.57 6.35
CA SER A 289 5.04 -3.63 6.28
C SER A 289 4.58 -5.06 6.06
N ARG A 290 3.69 -5.55 6.94
CA ARG A 290 3.16 -6.91 6.86
C ARG A 290 1.73 -7.01 7.38
N SER A 291 0.79 -7.46 6.56
CA SER A 291 -0.61 -7.67 6.97
C SER A 291 -0.81 -8.97 7.77
N LYS A 292 -1.99 -9.10 8.40
CA LYS A 292 -2.42 -10.33 9.10
C LYS A 292 -2.48 -11.55 8.17
N ALA A 293 -2.79 -11.35 6.89
CA ALA A 293 -2.82 -12.41 5.87
C ALA A 293 -1.41 -12.80 5.38
N GLY A 294 -0.37 -12.08 5.82
CA GLY A 294 1.02 -12.32 5.41
C GLY A 294 1.44 -11.59 4.13
N ALA A 295 0.61 -10.67 3.63
CA ALA A 295 1.01 -9.67 2.64
C ALA A 295 2.28 -8.92 3.09
N MET A 296 3.17 -8.52 2.18
CA MET A 296 4.48 -7.94 2.52
C MET A 296 4.97 -6.90 1.51
N GLY A 297 5.75 -5.93 1.98
CA GLY A 297 6.49 -4.97 1.15
C GLY A 297 5.61 -3.87 0.55
N LEU A 298 6.21 -3.08 -0.34
CA LEU A 298 5.57 -1.95 -1.05
C LEU A 298 4.25 -2.35 -1.77
N PHE A 299 4.23 -3.55 -2.35
CA PHE A 299 3.09 -4.03 -3.13
C PHE A 299 2.13 -4.95 -2.36
N GLN A 300 2.35 -5.20 -1.06
CA GLN A 300 1.51 -6.07 -0.21
C GLN A 300 1.17 -7.45 -0.83
N PHE A 301 2.10 -8.03 -1.58
CA PHE A 301 1.93 -9.35 -2.20
C PHE A 301 1.80 -10.46 -1.15
N ILE A 302 0.92 -11.43 -1.38
CA ILE A 302 0.70 -12.60 -0.52
C ILE A 302 1.56 -13.79 -1.00
N PRO A 303 2.18 -14.60 -0.12
CA PRO A 303 3.11 -15.68 -0.50
C PRO A 303 2.58 -16.68 -1.53
N GLY A 304 1.29 -17.04 -1.45
CA GLY A 304 0.66 -17.95 -2.41
C GLY A 304 0.56 -17.35 -3.81
N THR A 305 0.17 -16.08 -3.91
CA THR A 305 0.09 -15.33 -5.16
C THR A 305 1.47 -15.15 -5.78
N TYR A 306 2.46 -14.74 -4.99
CA TYR A 306 3.84 -14.60 -5.46
C TYR A 306 4.41 -15.93 -6.00
N LYS A 307 4.16 -17.05 -5.30
CA LYS A 307 4.56 -18.39 -5.78
C LYS A 307 3.83 -18.79 -7.07
N ARG A 308 2.54 -18.47 -7.22
CA ARG A 308 1.80 -18.66 -8.48
C ARG A 308 2.48 -17.91 -9.63
N VAL A 309 2.77 -16.63 -9.44
CA VAL A 309 3.40 -15.77 -10.46
C VAL A 309 4.81 -16.27 -10.81
N SER A 310 5.66 -16.55 -9.82
CA SER A 310 7.01 -17.10 -10.04
C SER A 310 7.00 -18.43 -10.81
N ASN A 311 5.99 -19.28 -10.60
CA ASN A 311 5.82 -20.53 -11.35
C ASN A 311 5.29 -20.31 -12.78
N LEU A 312 4.50 -19.26 -13.03
CA LEU A 312 3.94 -18.94 -14.35
C LEU A 312 4.96 -18.27 -15.29
N TYR A 313 5.95 -17.55 -14.73
CA TYR A 313 6.96 -16.82 -15.50
C TYR A 313 8.37 -17.14 -14.98
N PRO A 314 8.85 -18.40 -15.10
CA PRO A 314 10.17 -18.80 -14.61
C PRO A 314 11.32 -17.99 -15.23
N GLN A 315 11.14 -17.47 -16.45
CA GLN A 315 12.09 -16.60 -17.16
C GLN A 315 12.23 -15.19 -16.56
N ALA A 316 11.31 -14.75 -15.70
CA ALA A 316 11.28 -13.38 -15.15
C ALA A 316 12.34 -13.09 -14.07
N GLY A 317 13.11 -14.09 -13.63
CA GLY A 317 14.18 -13.89 -12.65
C GLY A 317 13.71 -13.50 -11.25
N LEU A 318 12.44 -13.77 -10.89
CA LEU A 318 11.91 -13.48 -9.56
C LEU A 318 12.65 -14.24 -8.45
N THR A 319 12.96 -13.54 -7.36
CA THR A 319 13.65 -14.06 -6.19
C THR A 319 12.82 -15.15 -5.49
N LYS A 320 13.34 -16.38 -5.44
CA LYS A 320 12.61 -17.55 -4.92
C LYS A 320 12.23 -17.46 -3.43
N ASP A 321 12.99 -16.71 -2.63
CA ASP A 321 12.60 -16.40 -1.26
C ASP A 321 11.60 -15.22 -1.26
N PHE A 322 10.37 -15.49 -0.81
CA PHE A 322 9.30 -14.49 -0.79
C PHE A 322 9.64 -13.26 0.05
N VAL A 323 10.32 -13.40 1.20
CA VAL A 323 10.60 -12.25 2.07
C VAL A 323 11.62 -11.34 1.38
N ARG A 324 12.75 -11.88 0.94
CA ARG A 324 13.75 -11.13 0.17
C ARG A 324 13.16 -10.53 -1.10
N GLY A 325 12.31 -11.26 -1.81
CA GLY A 325 11.67 -10.79 -3.03
C GLY A 325 10.70 -9.62 -2.82
N MET A 326 10.05 -9.51 -1.66
CA MET A 326 9.13 -8.41 -1.35
C MET A 326 9.78 -7.28 -0.53
N GLU A 327 10.94 -7.53 0.08
CA GLU A 327 11.85 -6.50 0.58
C GLU A 327 12.64 -5.81 -0.56
N ASP A 328 12.67 -6.39 -1.75
CA ASP A 328 13.22 -5.82 -2.99
C ASP A 328 12.09 -5.23 -3.84
N HIS A 329 12.11 -3.92 -4.06
CA HIS A 329 11.02 -3.22 -4.72
C HIS A 329 11.00 -3.41 -6.24
N GLU A 330 12.13 -3.63 -6.90
CA GLU A 330 12.18 -3.92 -8.34
C GLU A 330 11.66 -5.33 -8.59
N ASN A 331 12.04 -6.29 -7.74
CA ASN A 331 11.47 -7.64 -7.75
C ASN A 331 9.96 -7.64 -7.46
N ALA A 332 9.48 -6.80 -6.53
CA ALA A 332 8.07 -6.65 -6.25
C ALA A 332 7.27 -6.00 -7.39
N ALA A 333 7.83 -4.98 -8.06
CA ALA A 333 7.23 -4.39 -9.26
C ALA A 333 7.24 -5.36 -10.46
N LYS A 334 8.29 -6.19 -10.61
CA LYS A 334 8.25 -7.30 -11.59
C LYS A 334 7.11 -8.27 -11.29
N ALA A 335 6.87 -8.58 -10.01
CA ALA A 335 5.75 -9.43 -9.63
C ALA A 335 4.38 -8.78 -9.91
N SER A 336 4.22 -7.46 -9.76
CA SER A 336 2.94 -6.78 -10.07
C SER A 336 2.59 -6.87 -11.55
N PHE A 337 3.49 -6.51 -12.47
CA PHE A 337 3.27 -6.64 -13.93
C PHE A 337 2.86 -8.05 -14.36
N LEU A 338 3.53 -9.07 -13.81
CA LEU A 338 3.26 -10.47 -14.11
C LEU A 338 1.97 -10.99 -13.45
N LEU A 339 1.53 -10.37 -12.35
CA LEU A 339 0.22 -10.63 -11.77
C LEU A 339 -0.90 -10.02 -12.61
N PHE A 340 -0.75 -8.77 -13.08
CA PHE A 340 -1.75 -8.12 -13.94
C PHE A 340 -1.97 -8.90 -15.24
N ASP A 341 -0.89 -9.37 -15.87
CA ASP A 341 -0.97 -10.25 -17.04
C ASP A 341 -1.65 -11.59 -16.72
N ALA A 342 -1.25 -12.26 -15.63
CA ALA A 342 -1.86 -13.52 -15.22
C ALA A 342 -3.35 -13.40 -14.86
N ASP A 343 -3.78 -12.21 -14.43
CA ASP A 343 -5.13 -11.93 -13.98
C ASP A 343 -6.02 -11.41 -15.13
N MET A 344 -5.48 -10.67 -16.10
CA MET A 344 -6.13 -10.44 -17.41
C MET A 344 -6.32 -11.75 -18.19
N ASN A 345 -5.40 -12.70 -18.04
CA ASN A 345 -5.48 -14.01 -18.69
C ASN A 345 -6.59 -14.94 -18.15
N VAL A 346 -7.44 -14.51 -17.19
CA VAL A 346 -8.67 -15.26 -16.83
C VAL A 346 -9.88 -14.90 -17.70
N LEU A 347 -9.73 -13.91 -18.59
CA LEU A 347 -10.79 -13.36 -19.44
C LEU A 347 -10.72 -13.95 -20.85
N GLY A 348 -11.87 -14.30 -21.41
CA GLY A 348 -12.00 -14.60 -22.84
C GLY A 348 -11.84 -13.34 -23.70
N ASP A 349 -11.33 -13.50 -24.92
CA ASP A 349 -10.81 -12.40 -25.74
C ASP A 349 -11.82 -11.26 -26.02
N PRO A 350 -13.12 -11.51 -26.31
CA PRO A 350 -14.10 -10.43 -26.49
C PRO A 350 -14.40 -9.59 -25.23
N ARG A 351 -13.95 -9.99 -24.04
CA ARG A 351 -13.95 -9.13 -22.84
C ARG A 351 -12.56 -8.53 -22.61
N LYS A 352 -11.51 -9.29 -22.87
CA LYS A 352 -10.12 -8.82 -22.76
C LYS A 352 -9.87 -7.61 -23.67
N GLN A 353 -10.28 -7.69 -24.95
CA GLN A 353 -10.15 -6.61 -25.93
C GLN A 353 -10.85 -5.33 -25.44
N ARG A 354 -12.12 -5.42 -25.03
CA ARG A 354 -12.87 -4.27 -24.48
C ARG A 354 -12.26 -3.62 -23.23
N LEU A 355 -11.34 -4.29 -22.52
CA LEU A 355 -10.55 -3.67 -21.46
C LEU A 355 -9.26 -3.04 -22.01
N LEU A 356 -8.62 -3.64 -23.01
CA LEU A 356 -7.51 -2.99 -23.72
C LEU A 356 -7.97 -1.70 -24.44
N ASP A 357 -9.21 -1.68 -24.94
CA ASP A 357 -9.86 -0.53 -25.57
C ASP A 357 -10.33 0.54 -24.55
N ASP A 358 -10.45 0.19 -23.25
CA ASP A 358 -10.82 1.09 -22.15
C ASP A 358 -9.82 0.97 -20.97
N PRO A 359 -8.75 1.78 -20.98
CA PRO A 359 -7.74 1.79 -19.92
C PRO A 359 -8.28 2.09 -18.51
N ALA A 360 -9.44 2.76 -18.37
CA ALA A 360 -10.05 3.04 -17.07
C ALA A 360 -10.79 1.81 -16.53
N ALA A 361 -11.57 1.12 -17.37
CA ALA A 361 -12.16 -0.17 -17.03
C ALA A 361 -11.09 -1.25 -16.77
N MET A 362 -10.00 -1.28 -17.55
CA MET A 362 -8.86 -2.17 -17.27
C MET A 362 -8.23 -1.87 -15.92
N GLY A 363 -7.96 -0.60 -15.60
CA GLY A 363 -7.43 -0.20 -14.30
C GLY A 363 -8.31 -0.70 -13.14
N ARG A 364 -9.62 -0.47 -13.21
CA ARG A 364 -10.60 -0.97 -12.22
C ARG A 364 -10.65 -2.50 -12.16
N PHE A 365 -10.62 -3.19 -13.30
CA PHE A 365 -10.56 -4.66 -13.33
C PHE A 365 -9.30 -5.18 -12.61
N LEU A 366 -8.14 -4.62 -12.93
CA LEU A 366 -6.85 -5.00 -12.34
C LEU A 366 -6.82 -4.73 -10.83
N ALA A 367 -7.25 -3.54 -10.39
CA ALA A 367 -7.33 -3.21 -8.96
C ALA A 367 -8.27 -4.15 -8.18
N SER A 368 -9.43 -4.49 -8.74
CA SER A 368 -10.34 -5.47 -8.13
C SER A 368 -9.74 -6.89 -8.11
N ALA A 369 -9.12 -7.32 -9.21
CA ALA A 369 -8.46 -8.63 -9.30
C ALA A 369 -7.30 -8.76 -8.29
N TYR A 370 -6.51 -7.71 -8.12
CA TYR A 370 -5.42 -7.62 -7.16
C TYR A 370 -5.92 -7.80 -5.71
N ASN A 371 -6.96 -7.06 -5.33
CA ASN A 371 -7.50 -7.07 -3.96
C ASN A 371 -8.32 -8.33 -3.63
N CYS A 372 -9.21 -8.79 -4.53
CA CYS A 372 -10.17 -9.87 -4.22
C CYS A 372 -9.97 -11.18 -5.00
N GLY A 373 -9.06 -11.20 -5.97
CA GLY A 373 -8.76 -12.33 -6.86
C GLY A 373 -9.52 -12.26 -8.19
N PRO A 374 -8.87 -12.51 -9.34
CA PRO A 374 -9.42 -12.27 -10.67
C PRO A 374 -10.69 -13.08 -10.96
N GLY A 375 -10.80 -14.29 -10.41
CA GLY A 375 -12.02 -15.11 -10.54
C GLY A 375 -13.25 -14.51 -9.86
N ARG A 376 -13.08 -13.77 -8.75
CA ARG A 376 -14.20 -13.05 -8.10
C ARG A 376 -14.63 -11.85 -8.94
N THR A 377 -13.67 -11.05 -9.39
CA THR A 377 -13.90 -9.91 -10.29
C THR A 377 -14.62 -10.36 -11.56
N ARG A 378 -14.11 -11.38 -12.26
CA ARG A 378 -14.71 -11.91 -13.49
C ARG A 378 -16.14 -12.40 -13.27
N SER A 379 -16.41 -13.10 -12.17
CA SER A 379 -17.77 -13.57 -11.85
C SER A 379 -18.70 -12.50 -11.26
N SER A 380 -18.18 -11.35 -10.83
CA SER A 380 -19.01 -10.16 -10.61
C SER A 380 -19.45 -9.57 -11.96
N MET A 381 -18.51 -9.36 -12.88
CA MET A 381 -18.78 -8.88 -14.25
C MET A 381 -19.74 -9.80 -15.02
N GLU A 382 -19.65 -11.12 -14.83
CA GLU A 382 -20.56 -12.12 -15.46
C GLU A 382 -22.00 -12.02 -14.98
N ARG A 383 -22.24 -11.62 -13.73
CA ARG A 383 -23.59 -11.61 -13.12
C ARG A 383 -24.25 -10.24 -13.07
N HIS A 384 -23.46 -9.17 -13.00
CA HIS A 384 -23.94 -7.83 -12.67
C HIS A 384 -23.70 -6.80 -13.79
N GLY A 385 -23.09 -7.22 -14.91
CA GLY A 385 -22.79 -6.33 -16.03
C GLY A 385 -21.92 -5.16 -15.58
N GLU A 386 -22.28 -3.94 -15.96
CA GLU A 386 -21.61 -2.70 -15.57
C GLU A 386 -21.66 -2.41 -14.07
N ASN A 387 -22.69 -2.91 -13.36
CA ASN A 387 -22.85 -2.73 -11.91
C ASN A 387 -21.93 -3.64 -11.06
N TRP A 388 -21.01 -4.38 -11.68
CA TRP A 388 -20.07 -5.27 -10.99
C TRP A 388 -19.20 -4.62 -9.88
N PRO A 389 -18.80 -3.33 -9.93
CA PRO A 389 -18.01 -2.70 -8.87
C PRO A 389 -18.78 -2.62 -7.54
N SER A 390 -20.12 -2.52 -7.59
CA SER A 390 -20.98 -2.50 -6.40
C SER A 390 -21.28 -3.90 -5.85
N ALA A 391 -20.86 -4.96 -6.54
CA ALA A 391 -21.13 -6.36 -6.19
C ALA A 391 -19.88 -7.18 -5.79
N VAL A 392 -18.68 -6.58 -5.88
CA VAL A 392 -17.47 -7.13 -5.23
C VAL A 392 -17.50 -6.86 -3.71
N PRO A 393 -16.69 -7.55 -2.87
CA PRO A 393 -16.71 -7.36 -1.41
C PRO A 393 -16.48 -5.91 -0.98
N SER A 394 -17.10 -5.47 0.11
CA SER A 394 -17.05 -4.07 0.58
C SER A 394 -15.63 -3.50 0.73
N GLU A 395 -14.66 -4.29 1.20
CA GLU A 395 -13.23 -3.92 1.24
C GLU A 395 -12.69 -3.56 -0.16
N THR A 396 -13.08 -4.32 -1.17
CA THR A 396 -12.75 -4.11 -2.59
C THR A 396 -13.46 -2.89 -3.17
N GLN A 397 -14.68 -2.57 -2.71
CA GLN A 397 -15.38 -1.35 -3.12
C GLN A 397 -14.61 -0.09 -2.66
N THR A 398 -14.19 -0.05 -1.39
CA THR A 398 -13.32 1.01 -0.88
C THR A 398 -11.94 1.01 -1.56
N TYR A 399 -11.40 -0.17 -1.92
CA TYR A 399 -10.16 -0.28 -2.68
C TYR A 399 -10.28 0.34 -4.08
N LEU A 400 -11.40 0.13 -4.79
CA LEU A 400 -11.69 0.76 -6.07
C LEU A 400 -11.89 2.27 -5.95
N GLN A 401 -12.58 2.75 -4.91
CA GLN A 401 -12.70 4.19 -4.64
C GLN A 401 -11.32 4.85 -4.41
N LYS A 402 -10.42 4.18 -3.67
CA LYS A 402 -9.02 4.64 -3.55
C LYS A 402 -8.30 4.63 -4.90
N PHE A 403 -8.44 3.57 -5.68
CA PHE A 403 -7.80 3.43 -6.97
C PHE A 403 -8.21 4.55 -7.93
N ASP A 404 -9.52 4.79 -8.08
CA ASP A 404 -10.06 5.84 -8.95
C ASP A 404 -9.57 7.23 -8.53
N ALA A 405 -9.60 7.55 -7.23
CA ALA A 405 -9.19 8.85 -6.71
C ALA A 405 -7.68 9.10 -6.89
N VAL A 406 -6.83 8.09 -6.65
CA VAL A 406 -5.37 8.21 -6.81
C VAL A 406 -4.96 8.15 -8.28
N LEU A 407 -5.68 7.40 -9.15
CA LEU A 407 -5.44 7.40 -10.60
C LEU A 407 -5.82 8.74 -11.24
N SER A 408 -6.93 9.34 -10.81
CA SER A 408 -7.32 10.70 -11.24
C SER A 408 -6.20 11.69 -10.90
N TRP A 409 -5.84 11.78 -9.60
CA TRP A 409 -4.76 12.63 -9.12
C TRP A 409 -3.43 12.39 -9.85
N TYR A 410 -3.06 11.13 -10.07
CA TYR A 410 -1.81 10.79 -10.75
C TYR A 410 -1.79 11.22 -12.22
N ARG A 411 -2.95 11.36 -12.87
CA ARG A 411 -3.06 11.80 -14.27
C ARG A 411 -3.25 13.30 -14.43
N THR A 412 -3.83 13.99 -13.44
CA THR A 412 -4.08 15.45 -13.49
C THR A 412 -3.05 16.28 -12.73
N GLU A 413 -2.64 15.84 -11.54
CA GLU A 413 -1.87 16.64 -10.57
C GLU A 413 -0.42 16.18 -10.41
N ALA A 414 -0.08 14.92 -10.74
CA ALA A 414 1.32 14.47 -10.68
C ALA A 414 2.24 15.16 -11.72
N LEU A 415 1.69 16.03 -12.57
CA LEU A 415 2.42 17.00 -13.38
C LEU A 415 3.23 17.99 -12.51
N LEU A 416 2.74 18.33 -11.31
CA LEU A 416 3.41 19.18 -10.31
C LEU A 416 4.65 18.53 -9.66
N TYR A 417 4.98 17.29 -10.06
CA TYR A 417 6.16 16.54 -9.60
C TYR A 417 6.91 15.92 -10.80
N ARG A 418 6.89 16.59 -11.96
CA ARG A 418 7.80 16.28 -13.07
C ARG A 418 9.15 16.94 -12.84
#